data_AF-A0A242C4J1-F1
#
_entry.id   AF-A0A242C4J1-F1
#
_cell.length_a   1.000
_cell.length_b   1.000
_cell.length_c   1.000
_cell.angle_alpha   90.00
_cell.angle_beta   90.00
_cell.angle_gamma   90.00
#
_symmetry.space_group_name_H-M   'P 1'
#
loop_
_entity.id
_entity.type
_entity.pdbx_description
1 polymer ?
#
loop_
_entity_poly.entity_id
_entity_poly.type
_entity_poly.pdbx_seq_one_letter_code
_entity_poly.pdbx_strand_id
1 'polypeptide(L)'
;MVHELKILPKFFKAVTSGEKQFEIRKNDRNFQVGDLVILREWIQGTYTGSSYYACITYVTVFGQPPGQVVFGFRPVVNDWVRAKLDDRMMAEKSCGKSF
;
A
#
# COMPACT_ATOMS: atom_id res chain seq x y z
N MET A 1 10.25 5.15 1.23
CA MET A 1 9.45 5.53 0.04
C MET A 1 7.96 5.42 0.38
N VAL A 2 7.06 6.06 -0.38
CA VAL A 2 5.60 5.84 -0.27
C VAL A 2 5.11 5.21 -1.57
N HIS A 3 4.37 4.10 -1.48
CA HIS A 3 3.85 3.36 -2.62
C HIS A 3 2.31 3.33 -2.61
N GLU A 4 1.68 3.91 -3.63
CA GLU A 4 0.23 3.79 -3.82
C GLU A 4 -0.12 2.54 -4.62
N LEU A 5 -0.97 1.68 -4.05
CA LEU A 5 -1.29 0.39 -4.61
C LEU A 5 -2.81 0.19 -4.63
N LYS A 6 -3.34 -0.27 -5.77
CA LYS A 6 -4.73 -0.72 -5.86
C LYS A 6 -4.90 -2.05 -5.13
N ILE A 7 -6.06 -2.25 -4.52
CA ILE A 7 -6.48 -3.51 -3.91
C ILE A 7 -7.99 -3.71 -4.14
N LEU A 8 -8.41 -4.95 -4.41
CA LEU A 8 -9.82 -5.28 -4.62
C LEU A 8 -10.58 -5.37 -3.29
N PRO A 9 -11.91 -5.15 -3.25
CA PRO A 9 -12.68 -5.06 -2.00
C PRO A 9 -12.54 -6.28 -1.09
N LYS A 10 -12.54 -7.49 -1.68
CA LYS A 10 -12.35 -8.74 -0.94
C LYS A 10 -11.07 -8.73 -0.10
N PHE A 11 -9.96 -8.27 -0.68
CA PHE A 11 -8.68 -8.23 0.01
C PHE A 11 -8.56 -6.99 0.89
N PHE A 12 -9.14 -5.86 0.49
CA PHE A 12 -9.19 -4.65 1.31
C PHE A 12 -9.87 -4.94 2.65
N LYS A 13 -11.03 -5.61 2.63
CA LYS A 13 -11.75 -6.05 3.83
C LYS A 13 -10.89 -6.93 4.75
N ALA A 14 -10.13 -7.88 4.17
CA ALA A 14 -9.27 -8.77 4.95
C ALA A 14 -8.06 -8.01 5.56
N VAL A 15 -7.55 -7.00 4.88
CA VAL A 15 -6.46 -6.15 5.41
C VAL A 15 -6.96 -5.24 6.52
N THR A 16 -8.12 -4.58 6.32
CA THR A 16 -8.68 -3.65 7.31
C THR A 16 -9.20 -4.36 8.55
N SER A 17 -9.65 -5.61 8.45
CA SER A 17 -9.99 -6.46 9.61
C SER A 17 -8.77 -6.96 10.38
N GLY A 18 -7.56 -6.87 9.80
CA GLY A 18 -6.33 -7.41 10.36
C GLY A 18 -6.10 -8.91 10.09
N GLU A 19 -7.02 -9.58 9.38
CA GLU A 19 -6.90 -10.99 8.99
C GLU A 19 -5.72 -11.21 8.02
N LYS A 20 -5.50 -10.25 7.12
CA LYS A 20 -4.42 -10.28 6.12
C LYS A 20 -3.37 -9.21 6.42
N GLN A 21 -2.16 -9.64 6.78
CA GLN A 21 -1.05 -8.76 7.16
C GLN A 21 0.14 -8.79 6.17
N PHE A 22 -0.11 -9.22 4.94
CA PHE A 22 0.91 -9.31 3.89
C PHE A 22 0.33 -8.98 2.52
N GLU A 23 1.18 -8.59 1.57
CA GLU A 23 0.85 -8.44 0.15
C GLU A 23 1.78 -9.31 -0.70
N ILE A 24 1.29 -9.72 -1.87
CA ILE A 24 2.07 -10.40 -2.89
C ILE A 24 2.06 -9.51 -4.13
N ARG A 25 3.22 -9.11 -4.64
CA ARG A 25 3.35 -8.10 -5.72
C ARG A 25 4.49 -8.43 -6.66
N LYS A 26 4.41 -7.94 -7.90
CA LYS A 26 5.61 -7.75 -8.74
C LYS A 26 6.52 -6.74 -8.04
N ASN A 27 7.81 -7.02 -7.96
CA ASN A 27 8.79 -6.14 -7.33
C ASN A 27 9.36 -5.10 -8.31
N ASP A 28 8.47 -4.39 -9.03
CA ASP A 28 8.83 -3.35 -10.00
C ASP A 28 9.08 -1.97 -9.37
N ARG A 29 8.93 -1.88 -8.04
CA ARG A 29 9.14 -0.65 -7.25
C ARG A 29 10.26 -0.79 -6.22
N ASN A 30 10.95 -1.94 -6.22
CA ASN A 30 12.00 -2.27 -5.26
C ASN A 30 11.54 -2.10 -3.80
N PHE A 31 10.44 -2.75 -3.41
CA PHE A 31 9.85 -2.62 -2.07
C PHE A 31 10.85 -2.98 -0.96
N GLN A 32 11.02 -2.10 0.03
CA GLN A 32 11.95 -2.29 1.15
C GLN A 32 11.25 -2.27 2.51
N VAL A 33 11.90 -2.88 3.52
CA VAL A 33 11.53 -2.67 4.92
C VAL A 33 11.61 -1.17 5.26
N GLY A 34 10.61 -0.65 5.96
CA GLY A 34 10.49 0.77 6.29
C GLY A 34 9.77 1.62 5.23
N ASP A 35 9.47 1.07 4.06
CA ASP A 35 8.59 1.75 3.10
C ASP A 35 7.16 1.82 3.61
N LEU A 36 6.46 2.87 3.19
CA LEU A 36 5.04 3.04 3.43
C LEU A 36 4.24 2.58 2.20
N VAL A 37 3.15 1.87 2.45
CA VAL A 37 2.20 1.45 1.43
C VAL A 37 0.82 2.03 1.75
N ILE A 38 0.16 2.52 0.70
CA ILE A 38 -1.22 3.02 0.77
C ILE A 38 -2.04 2.13 -0.13
N LEU A 39 -2.80 1.23 0.49
CA LEU A 39 -3.69 0.30 -0.19
C LEU A 39 -5.01 1.01 -0.43
N ARG A 40 -5.26 1.39 -1.69
CA ARG A 40 -6.48 2.05 -2.15
C ARG A 40 -7.47 1.01 -2.64
N GLU A 41 -8.69 1.02 -2.13
CA GLU A 41 -9.73 0.12 -2.61
C GLU A 41 -10.27 0.55 -3.97
N TRP A 42 -10.35 -0.38 -4.94
CA TRP A 42 -10.87 -0.11 -6.28
C TRP A 42 -11.96 -1.11 -6.67
N ILE A 43 -13.07 -0.61 -7.20
CA ILE A 43 -14.21 -1.40 -7.72
C ILE A 43 -14.40 -1.04 -9.19
N GLN A 44 -14.32 -2.04 -10.07
CA GLN A 44 -14.60 -1.88 -11.51
C GLN A 44 -13.87 -0.70 -12.17
N GLY A 45 -12.61 -0.45 -11.78
CA GLY A 45 -11.81 0.64 -12.33
C GLY A 45 -12.02 1.99 -11.66
N THR A 46 -12.85 2.08 -10.63
CA THR A 46 -13.10 3.30 -9.86
C THR A 46 -12.53 3.18 -8.44
N TYR A 47 -11.79 4.20 -8.00
CA TYR A 47 -11.36 4.32 -6.61
C TYR A 47 -12.56 4.62 -5.70
N THR A 48 -12.71 3.89 -4.60
CA THR A 48 -13.89 4.02 -3.72
C THR A 48 -13.81 5.18 -2.73
N GLY A 49 -12.61 5.75 -2.53
CA GLY A 49 -12.32 6.70 -1.45
C GLY A 49 -11.67 6.05 -0.23
N SER A 50 -11.75 4.72 -0.09
CA SER A 50 -11.18 4.00 1.06
C SER A 50 -9.69 3.72 0.90
N SER A 51 -8.91 4.00 1.94
CA SER A 51 -7.47 3.74 1.99
C SER A 51 -7.04 3.06 3.28
N TYR A 52 -6.00 2.22 3.20
CA TYR A 52 -5.34 1.63 4.35
C TYR A 52 -3.84 1.92 4.30
N TYR A 53 -3.31 2.48 5.39
CA TYR A 53 -1.93 2.96 5.50
C TYR A 53 -1.13 1.97 6.34
N ALA A 54 -0.04 1.46 5.77
CA ALA A 54 0.80 0.50 6.44
C ALA A 54 2.29 0.75 6.19
N CYS A 55 3.12 0.26 7.12
CA CYS A 55 4.57 0.24 6.99
C CYS A 55 5.02 -1.20 6.72
N ILE A 56 5.88 -1.39 5.72
CA ILE A 56 6.49 -2.67 5.42
C ILE A 56 7.47 -3.04 6.52
N THR A 57 7.29 -4.22 7.11
CA THR A 57 8.11 -4.73 8.22
C THR A 57 8.92 -5.96 7.85
N TYR A 58 8.59 -6.60 6.74
CA TYR A 58 9.31 -7.78 6.24
C TYR A 58 9.17 -7.86 4.72
N VAL A 59 10.22 -8.31 4.04
CA VAL A 59 10.25 -8.51 2.58
C VAL A 59 10.95 -9.83 2.30
N THR A 60 10.36 -10.67 1.44
CA THR A 60 10.99 -11.91 1.00
C THR A 60 10.60 -12.30 -0.42
N VAL A 61 11.52 -12.97 -1.11
CA VAL A 61 11.31 -13.61 -2.42
C VAL A 61 11.25 -15.14 -2.30
N PHE A 62 11.37 -15.68 -1.09
CA PHE A 62 11.40 -17.12 -0.87
C PHE A 62 10.11 -17.79 -1.39
N GLY A 63 10.27 -18.79 -2.25
CA GLY A 63 9.15 -19.53 -2.86
C GLY A 63 8.30 -18.71 -3.85
N GLN A 64 8.73 -17.51 -4.25
CA GLN A 64 8.02 -16.70 -5.24
C GLN A 64 8.59 -16.88 -6.66
N PRO A 65 7.76 -16.73 -7.71
CA PRO A 65 8.26 -16.63 -9.08
C PRO A 65 9.26 -15.47 -9.26
N PRO A 66 10.13 -15.53 -10.28
CA PRO A 66 11.05 -14.43 -10.59
C PRO A 66 10.34 -13.08 -10.72
N GLY A 67 10.86 -12.06 -10.06
CA GLY A 67 10.31 -10.70 -10.08
C GLY A 67 9.08 -10.50 -9.19
N GLN A 68 8.67 -11.49 -8.39
CA GLN A 68 7.59 -11.37 -7.41
C GLN A 68 8.15 -11.33 -5.98
N VAL A 69 7.44 -10.64 -5.09
CA VAL A 69 7.81 -10.44 -3.70
C VAL A 69 6.58 -10.63 -2.81
N VAL A 70 6.81 -11.14 -1.60
CA VAL A 70 5.85 -11.05 -0.50
C VAL A 70 6.41 -10.06 0.50
N PHE A 71 5.57 -9.12 0.94
CA PHE A 71 5.94 -8.27 2.06
C PHE A 71 4.88 -8.31 3.16
N GLY A 72 5.36 -8.37 4.40
CA GLY A 72 4.54 -8.21 5.59
C GLY A 72 4.51 -6.75 6.02
N PHE A 73 3.40 -6.30 6.60
CA PHE A 73 3.24 -4.91 7.02
C PHE A 73 2.50 -4.79 8.35
N ARG A 74 2.60 -3.61 8.96
CA ARG A 74 1.81 -3.23 10.14
C ARG A 74 1.05 -1.94 9.86
N PRO A 75 -0.15 -1.76 10.44
CA PRO A 75 -0.90 -0.53 10.31
C PRO A 75 -0.11 0.66 10.84
N VAL A 76 -0.17 1.77 10.11
CA VAL A 76 0.21 3.07 10.66
C VAL A 76 -0.94 3.52 11.56
N VAL A 77 -0.72 3.60 12.87
CA VAL A 77 -1.74 3.93 13.87
C VAL A 77 -1.72 5.39 14.34
N ASN A 78 -0.67 6.14 13.99
CA ASN A 78 -0.54 7.53 14.38
C ASN A 78 -1.28 8.45 13.39
N ASP A 79 -2.32 9.14 13.85
CA ASP A 79 -3.17 9.99 13.01
C ASP A 79 -2.41 11.18 12.41
N TRP A 80 -1.40 11.71 13.09
CA TRP A 80 -0.55 12.78 12.55
C TRP A 80 0.32 12.28 11.38
N VAL A 81 0.82 11.04 11.45
CA VAL A 81 1.54 10.44 10.32
C VAL A 81 0.59 10.23 9.14
N ARG A 82 -0.65 9.76 9.38
CA ARG A 82 -1.66 9.61 8.33
C ARG A 82 -1.98 10.96 7.67
N ALA A 83 -2.27 11.99 8.46
CA ALA A 83 -2.57 13.33 7.96
C ALA A 83 -1.42 13.90 7.12
N LYS A 84 -0.17 13.75 7.56
CA LYS A 84 1.00 14.18 6.79
C LYS A 84 1.17 13.44 5.46
N LEU A 85 0.83 12.15 5.42
CA LEU A 85 0.87 11.40 4.18
C LEU A 85 -0.19 11.92 3.21
N ASP A 86 -1.40 12.17 3.70
CA ASP A 86 -2.47 12.73 2.87
C ASP A 86 -2.13 14.14 2.35
N ASP A 87 -1.62 15.03 3.21
CA ASP A 87 -1.20 16.38 2.81
C ASP A 87 -0.12 16.36 1.73
N ARG A 88 0.91 15.53 1.92
CA ARG A 88 1.98 15.34 0.93
C ARG A 88 1.43 14.88 -0.41
N MET A 89 0.48 13.95 -0.41
CA MET A 89 -0.12 13.43 -1.63
C MET A 89 -1.01 14.44 -2.34
N MET A 90 -1.74 15.27 -1.58
CA MET A 90 -2.51 16.37 -2.18
C MET A 90 -1.59 17.38 -2.87
N ALA A 91 -0.45 17.70 -2.26
CA ALA A 91 0.56 18.57 -2.87
C ALA A 91 1.21 17.96 -4.13
N GLU A 92 1.48 16.65 -4.14
CA GLU A 92 2.04 15.95 -5.31
C GLU A 92 1.02 15.85 -6.46
N LYS A 93 -0.28 15.64 -6.17
CA LYS A 93 -1.36 15.64 -7.18
C LYS A 93 -1.63 17.01 -7.78
N SER A 94 -1.53 18.09 -7.01
CA SER A 94 -1.67 19.46 -7.52
C SER A 94 -0.51 19.89 -8.43
N CYS A 95 0.62 19.17 -8.41
CA CYS A 95 1.81 19.46 -9.21
C CYS A 95 1.86 18.70 -10.56
N GLY A 96 0.83 17.93 -10.91
CA GLY A 96 0.62 17.46 -12.29
C GLY A 96 1.60 16.39 -12.79
N LYS A 97 1.67 15.24 -12.11
CA LYS A 97 2.19 14.01 -12.74
C LYS A 97 1.04 13.01 -12.91
N SER A 98 0.62 12.83 -14.17
CA SER A 98 -0.27 11.74 -14.58
C SER A 98 0.39 10.41 -14.25
N PHE A 99 -0.30 9.58 -13.46
CA PHE A 99 0.08 8.19 -13.20
C PHE A 99 -0.13 7.31 -14.44
#